data_AF-A0A4P7HBT9-F1
#
_entry.id   AF-A0A4P7HBT9-F1
#
_cell.length_a   1.000
_cell.length_b   1.000
_cell.length_c   1.000
_cell.angle_alpha   90.00
_cell.angle_beta   90.00
_cell.angle_gamma   90.00
#
_symmetry.space_group_name_H-M   'P 1'
#
loop_
_entity.id
_entity.type
_entity.pdbx_description
1 polymer ?
#
loop_
_entity_poly.entity_id
_entity_poly.type
_entity_poly.pdbx_seq_one_letter_code
_entity_poly.pdbx_strand_id
1 'polypeptide(L)'
;MSTVRRFWIEFDMARDSDYWSALVQGVGVTGFDEKDCLSMVADLLPADKELPPVRRITVDISLAEPLPVNPPHLGVPVWRGVWYPPWNLSIGPIWRPRGVDRTAERPGIPTPVTGTSPTWWDEIPHIKSLLLPVVYMHQPKFDDQKWKNLTWMERASAAADPTHAAMVREALDYVIARRPTPSEWFDPTGAWFLEQQELDEYLRALRDYLFGDRSEPISPPRNKRPLLDAGGQEVL
;
A
#
# COMPACT_ATOMS: atom_id res chain seq x y z
N MET A 1 -15.77 31.91 -7.14
CA MET A 1 -15.80 30.71 -6.28
C MET A 1 -14.46 30.01 -6.45
N SER A 2 -13.77 29.68 -5.36
CA SER A 2 -12.51 28.91 -5.45
C SER A 2 -12.85 27.48 -5.88
N THR A 3 -12.38 27.07 -7.06
CA THR A 3 -12.57 25.71 -7.57
C THR A 3 -11.46 24.82 -7.05
N VAL A 4 -11.81 23.66 -6.50
CA VAL A 4 -10.81 22.66 -6.09
C VAL A 4 -10.05 22.11 -7.29
N ARG A 5 -8.76 21.87 -7.11
CA ARG A 5 -7.82 21.33 -8.10
C ARG A 5 -7.16 20.07 -7.54
N ARG A 6 -6.69 19.21 -8.44
CA ARG A 6 -5.95 17.99 -8.09
C ARG A 6 -4.46 18.29 -8.06
N PHE A 7 -3.80 17.83 -7.01
CA PHE A 7 -2.38 18.01 -6.76
C PHE A 7 -1.74 16.64 -6.55
N TRP A 8 -0.54 16.47 -7.09
CA TRP A 8 0.36 15.39 -6.76
C TRP A 8 1.60 15.97 -6.12
N ILE A 9 1.88 15.56 -4.89
CA ILE A 9 2.95 16.13 -4.05
C ILE A 9 3.99 15.05 -3.79
N GLU A 10 5.21 15.29 -4.23
CA GLU A 10 6.37 14.45 -3.98
C GLU A 10 7.24 15.10 -2.91
N PHE A 11 7.74 14.30 -1.99
CA PHE A 11 8.57 14.75 -0.88
C PHE A 11 10.01 14.27 -1.05
N ASP A 12 10.96 15.06 -0.58
CA ASP A 12 12.36 14.67 -0.46
C ASP A 12 12.54 13.90 0.85
N MET A 13 12.69 12.58 0.74
CA MET A 13 12.78 11.70 1.90
C MET A 13 14.03 10.81 1.83
N ALA A 14 14.73 10.71 2.95
CA ALA A 14 15.74 9.69 3.14
C ALA A 14 15.07 8.30 3.14
N ARG A 15 15.68 7.34 2.42
CA ARG A 15 15.17 5.97 2.26
C ARG A 15 15.00 5.19 3.57
N ASP A 16 15.66 5.62 4.64
CA ASP A 16 15.64 4.99 5.98
C ASP A 16 14.74 5.74 6.98
N SER A 17 13.85 6.62 6.51
CA SER A 17 12.98 7.36 7.41
C SER A 17 11.73 6.57 7.80
N ASP A 18 11.38 6.59 9.09
CA ASP A 18 10.12 6.04 9.66
C ASP A 18 8.86 6.79 9.17
N TYR A 19 8.99 7.62 8.14
CA TYR A 19 7.85 8.32 7.55
C TYR A 19 6.93 7.33 6.84
N TRP A 20 5.69 7.78 6.73
CA TRP A 20 4.62 7.01 6.13
C TRP A 20 5.00 6.57 4.71
N SER A 21 4.94 5.26 4.40
CA SER A 21 5.38 4.69 3.12
C SER A 21 4.72 5.33 1.89
N ALA A 22 3.53 5.89 2.08
CA ALA A 22 2.83 6.71 1.10
C ALA A 22 3.58 7.99 0.71
N LEU A 23 4.24 8.68 1.65
CA LEU A 23 5.04 9.88 1.34
C LEU A 23 6.23 9.57 0.42
N VAL A 24 6.74 8.34 0.47
CA VAL A 24 7.84 7.88 -0.43
C VAL A 24 7.36 7.81 -1.88
N GLN A 25 6.09 7.49 -2.09
CA GLN A 25 5.52 7.29 -3.42
C GLN A 25 4.90 8.57 -4.01
N GLY A 26 4.60 9.54 -3.15
CA GLY A 26 3.88 10.76 -3.50
C GLY A 26 2.46 10.73 -2.93
N VAL A 27 1.87 11.93 -2.79
CA VAL A 27 0.55 12.12 -2.18
C VAL A 27 -0.36 12.84 -3.16
N GLY A 28 -1.51 12.21 -3.44
CA GLY A 28 -2.60 12.78 -4.22
C GLY A 28 -3.58 13.53 -3.33
N VAL A 29 -3.75 14.81 -3.59
CA VAL A 29 -4.62 15.69 -2.79
C VAL A 29 -5.52 16.50 -3.70
N THR A 30 -6.75 16.72 -3.29
CA THR A 30 -7.63 17.70 -3.93
C THR A 30 -7.94 18.81 -2.95
N GLY A 31 -7.67 20.05 -3.34
CA GLY A 31 -7.76 21.21 -2.47
C GLY A 31 -7.84 22.51 -3.27
N PHE A 32 -7.90 23.64 -2.58
CA PHE A 32 -8.03 24.94 -3.23
C PHE A 32 -6.71 25.47 -3.80
N ASP A 33 -5.62 25.27 -3.07
CA ASP A 33 -4.27 25.69 -3.43
C ASP A 33 -3.23 24.76 -2.78
N GLU A 34 -1.96 25.01 -3.04
CA GLU A 34 -0.85 24.22 -2.51
C GLU A 34 -0.80 24.23 -0.97
N LYS A 35 -1.10 25.38 -0.35
CA LYS A 35 -1.08 25.55 1.11
C LYS A 35 -2.21 24.74 1.76
N ASP A 36 -3.41 24.78 1.18
CA ASP A 36 -4.54 23.95 1.58
C ASP A 36 -4.16 22.47 1.50
N CYS A 37 -3.59 22.04 0.37
CA CYS A 37 -3.19 20.65 0.17
C CYS A 37 -2.13 20.19 1.18
N LEU A 38 -1.06 20.97 1.36
CA LEU A 38 -0.01 20.65 2.34
C LEU A 38 -0.56 20.61 3.76
N SER A 39 -1.48 21.51 4.12
CA SER A 39 -2.13 21.47 5.44
C SER A 39 -2.90 20.16 5.67
N MET A 40 -3.56 19.62 4.63
CA MET A 40 -4.26 18.34 4.71
C MET A 40 -3.29 17.16 4.85
N VAL A 41 -2.13 17.20 4.18
CA VAL A 41 -1.10 16.16 4.35
C VAL A 41 -0.47 16.23 5.75
N ALA A 42 -0.17 17.43 6.27
CA ALA A 42 0.35 17.62 7.61
C ALA A 42 -0.61 17.06 8.68
N ASP A 43 -1.91 17.28 8.49
CA ASP A 43 -2.98 16.78 9.37
C ASP A 43 -3.07 15.24 9.44
N LEU A 44 -2.39 14.51 8.56
CA LEU A 44 -2.30 13.04 8.60
C LEU A 44 -1.06 12.54 9.36
N LEU A 45 -0.05 13.37 9.54
CA LEU A 45 1.18 12.97 10.23
C LEU A 45 0.99 12.97 11.75
N PRO A 46 1.64 12.08 12.51
CA PRO A 46 1.64 12.15 13.97
C PRO A 46 1.94 13.57 14.47
N ALA A 47 1.37 13.98 15.61
CA ALA A 47 1.42 15.37 16.07
C ALA A 47 2.85 15.93 16.30
N ASP A 48 3.83 15.04 16.48
CA ASP A 48 5.25 15.32 16.66
C ASP A 48 6.06 15.31 15.35
N LYS A 49 5.41 15.11 14.20
CA LYS A 49 6.06 14.96 12.90
C LYS A 49 5.75 16.13 11.99
N GLU A 50 6.80 16.74 11.46
CA GLU A 50 6.69 17.77 10.43
C GLU A 50 6.61 17.13 9.04
N LEU A 51 6.06 17.88 8.07
CA LEU A 51 6.13 17.48 6.68
C LEU A 51 7.60 17.45 6.22
N PRO A 52 8.03 16.39 5.52
CA PRO A 52 9.32 16.42 4.85
C PRO A 52 9.38 17.57 3.82
N PRO A 53 10.58 17.99 3.39
CA PRO A 53 10.71 18.97 2.33
C PRO A 53 9.97 18.52 1.07
N VAL A 54 9.25 19.44 0.43
CA VAL A 54 8.57 19.14 -0.83
C VAL A 54 9.62 19.09 -1.95
N ARG A 55 9.66 17.97 -2.67
CA ARG A 55 10.50 17.79 -3.86
C ARG A 55 9.85 18.39 -5.09
N ARG A 56 8.55 18.12 -5.30
CA ARG A 56 7.79 18.55 -6.48
C ARG A 56 6.30 18.60 -6.20
N ILE A 57 5.62 19.58 -6.79
CA ILE A 57 4.15 19.63 -6.85
C ILE A 57 3.72 19.70 -8.31
N THR A 58 2.84 18.78 -8.71
CA THR A 58 2.17 18.80 -10.01
C THR A 58 0.71 19.16 -9.80
N VAL A 59 0.31 20.33 -10.33
CA VAL A 59 -1.06 20.85 -10.23
C VAL A 59 -1.87 20.42 -11.45
N ASP A 60 -3.18 20.22 -11.25
CA ASP A 60 -4.13 19.71 -12.24
C ASP A 60 -3.71 18.36 -12.84
N ILE A 61 -3.15 17.49 -12.00
CA ILE A 61 -2.67 16.19 -12.45
C ILE A 61 -3.79 15.40 -13.12
N SER A 62 -3.54 14.93 -14.34
CA SER A 62 -4.44 14.03 -15.06
C SER A 62 -4.33 12.63 -14.48
N LEU A 63 -5.48 12.01 -14.22
CA LEU A 63 -5.54 10.60 -13.82
C LEU A 63 -5.81 9.67 -15.02
N ALA A 64 -5.93 10.24 -16.21
CA ALA A 64 -5.93 9.47 -17.45
C ALA A 64 -4.51 9.00 -17.82
N GLU A 65 -3.49 9.65 -17.26
CA GLU A 65 -2.09 9.24 -17.38
C GLU A 65 -1.72 8.31 -16.22
N PRO A 66 -0.93 7.25 -16.46
CA PRO A 66 -0.49 6.35 -15.40
C PRO A 66 0.31 7.11 -14.34
N LEU A 67 -0.15 7.06 -13.10
CA LEU A 67 0.66 7.51 -11.97
C LEU A 67 1.73 6.45 -11.66
N PRO A 68 2.87 6.82 -11.04
CA PRO A 68 3.87 5.86 -10.55
C PRO A 68 3.37 5.03 -9.34
N VAL A 69 2.05 4.97 -9.15
CA VAL A 69 1.34 4.27 -8.08
C VAL A 69 0.17 3.50 -8.66
N ASN A 70 -0.23 2.40 -8.03
CA ASN A 70 -1.25 1.54 -8.61
C ASN A 70 -2.65 2.20 -8.49
N PRO A 71 -3.44 2.29 -9.59
CA PRO A 71 -4.79 2.85 -9.58
C PRO A 71 -5.82 2.32 -8.54
N PRO A 72 -5.81 1.05 -8.09
CA PRO A 72 -6.79 0.57 -7.12
C PRO A 72 -6.57 1.09 -5.70
N HIS A 73 -5.53 1.89 -5.46
CA HIS A 73 -5.28 2.55 -4.17
C HIS A 73 -5.67 4.04 -4.20
N LEU A 74 -6.37 4.49 -5.24
CA LEU A 74 -6.93 5.83 -5.32
C LEU A 74 -8.27 5.91 -4.58
N GLY A 75 -8.43 6.94 -3.77
CA GLY A 75 -9.68 7.39 -3.18
C GLY A 75 -10.49 8.17 -4.21
N VAL A 76 -11.38 9.08 -3.77
CA VAL A 76 -12.20 9.86 -4.71
C VAL A 76 -11.50 11.17 -5.07
N PRO A 77 -10.89 11.32 -6.27
CA PRO A 77 -10.00 12.44 -6.54
C PRO A 77 -10.71 13.77 -6.80
N VAL A 78 -12.05 13.75 -6.87
CA VAL A 78 -12.89 14.95 -6.96
C VAL A 78 -13.33 15.48 -5.59
N TRP A 79 -13.10 14.72 -4.52
CA TRP A 79 -13.40 15.13 -3.15
C TRP A 79 -12.22 15.87 -2.54
N ARG A 80 -12.49 17.00 -1.89
CA ARG A 80 -11.45 17.73 -1.14
C ARG A 80 -10.89 16.83 -0.05
N GLY A 81 -9.58 16.66 -0.03
CA GLY A 81 -8.89 15.72 0.87
C GLY A 81 -7.81 14.91 0.14
N VAL A 82 -7.17 14.04 0.91
CA VAL A 82 -6.12 13.15 0.40
C VAL A 82 -6.75 11.90 -0.24
N TRP A 83 -6.68 11.80 -1.55
CA TRP A 83 -7.18 10.68 -2.34
C TRP A 83 -6.08 9.68 -2.67
N TYR A 84 -4.80 10.03 -2.57
CA TYR A 84 -3.75 9.02 -2.58
C TYR A 84 -2.75 9.29 -1.47
N PRO A 85 -2.52 8.31 -0.59
CA PRO A 85 -3.37 7.14 -0.31
C PRO A 85 -4.81 7.53 0.09
N PRO A 86 -5.78 6.60 0.07
CA PRO A 86 -7.21 6.91 -0.08
C PRO A 86 -7.91 7.34 1.23
N TRP A 87 -7.34 8.29 1.97
CA TRP A 87 -7.88 8.76 3.25
C TRP A 87 -9.25 9.40 3.16
N ASN A 88 -9.55 10.07 2.04
CA ASN A 88 -10.82 10.72 1.86
C ASN A 88 -12.00 9.73 1.76
N LEU A 89 -11.76 8.43 1.61
CA LEU A 89 -12.81 7.40 1.74
C LEU A 89 -13.31 7.28 3.19
N SER A 90 -12.44 7.52 4.17
CA SER A 90 -12.77 7.44 5.60
C SER A 90 -13.41 8.72 6.14
N ILE A 91 -13.29 9.84 5.41
CA ILE A 91 -13.70 11.19 5.84
C ILE A 91 -14.87 11.72 4.99
N GLY A 92 -15.03 11.23 3.75
CA GLY A 92 -16.07 11.67 2.83
C GLY A 92 -15.68 12.91 2.01
N PRO A 93 -16.64 13.56 1.34
CA PRO A 93 -16.39 14.68 0.41
C PRO A 93 -15.94 15.98 1.07
N ILE A 94 -16.04 16.06 2.40
CA ILE A 94 -15.74 17.27 3.17
C ILE A 94 -14.54 16.98 4.08
N TRP A 95 -13.37 17.48 3.70
CA TRP A 95 -12.21 17.44 4.59
C TRP A 95 -12.45 18.26 5.86
N ARG A 96 -12.24 17.63 7.03
CA ARG A 96 -12.30 18.28 8.34
C ARG A 96 -10.93 18.23 9.05
N PRO A 97 -10.41 19.38 9.53
CA PRO A 97 -9.14 19.44 10.24
C PRO A 97 -9.09 18.56 11.48
N ARG A 98 -7.88 18.28 11.95
CA ARG A 98 -7.68 17.59 13.23
C ARG A 98 -8.36 18.36 14.39
N GLY A 99 -9.01 17.63 15.31
CA GLY A 99 -9.69 18.21 16.48
C GLY A 99 -11.16 18.58 16.28
N VAL A 100 -11.68 18.48 15.06
CA VAL A 100 -13.14 18.53 14.79
C VAL A 100 -13.68 17.09 14.87
N ASP A 101 -14.87 16.89 15.42
CA ASP A 101 -15.51 15.57 15.45
C ASP A 101 -15.71 15.05 14.01
N ARG A 102 -14.91 14.04 13.65
CA ARG A 102 -14.92 13.36 12.35
C ARG A 102 -15.94 12.21 12.30
N THR A 103 -16.62 11.93 13.41
CA THR A 103 -17.59 10.83 13.55
C THR A 103 -19.05 11.26 13.46
N ALA A 104 -19.33 12.55 13.72
CA ALA A 104 -20.69 13.11 13.80
C ALA A 104 -21.50 13.02 12.49
N GLU A 105 -20.83 12.95 11.35
CA GLU A 105 -21.47 12.75 10.05
C GLU A 105 -20.58 11.77 9.28
N ARG A 106 -20.87 10.47 9.40
CA ARG A 106 -20.54 9.52 8.34
C ARG A 106 -21.73 9.54 7.39
N PRO A 107 -21.76 10.36 6.32
CA PRO A 107 -22.60 10.00 5.17
C PRO A 107 -22.25 8.55 4.86
N GLY A 108 -23.26 7.68 4.71
CA GLY A 108 -23.02 6.27 4.39
C GLY A 108 -21.94 6.20 3.31
N ILE A 109 -20.88 5.41 3.55
CA ILE A 109 -19.74 5.28 2.63
C ILE A 109 -20.34 5.16 1.24
N PRO A 110 -20.17 6.16 0.36
CA PRO A 110 -20.73 6.05 -0.97
C PRO A 110 -20.16 4.77 -1.55
N THR A 111 -21.04 3.88 -2.02
CA THR A 111 -20.62 2.73 -2.81
C THR A 111 -19.66 3.30 -3.84
N PRO A 112 -18.38 2.87 -3.86
CA PRO A 112 -17.42 3.35 -4.83
C PRO A 112 -18.11 3.36 -6.18
N VAL A 113 -18.03 4.47 -6.92
CA VAL A 113 -18.55 4.51 -8.29
C VAL A 113 -17.92 3.31 -8.99
N THR A 114 -18.73 2.31 -9.29
CA THR A 114 -18.28 1.01 -9.79
C THR A 114 -17.36 1.25 -10.98
N GLY A 115 -16.08 0.97 -10.74
CA GLY A 115 -14.95 1.32 -11.60
C GLY A 115 -13.63 0.72 -11.10
N THR A 116 -13.54 0.31 -9.84
CA THR A 116 -12.52 -0.67 -9.43
C THR A 116 -13.10 -2.06 -9.65
N SER A 117 -12.69 -2.73 -10.73
CA SER A 117 -12.69 -4.18 -10.72
C SER A 117 -12.09 -4.66 -9.38
N PRO A 118 -12.64 -5.71 -8.74
CA PRO A 118 -12.00 -6.32 -7.58
C PRO A 118 -10.51 -6.47 -7.90
N THR A 119 -9.65 -5.97 -7.01
CA THR A 119 -8.24 -6.25 -7.20
C THR A 119 -8.04 -7.74 -7.03
N TRP A 120 -7.04 -8.29 -7.69
CA TRP A 120 -6.83 -9.72 -7.62
C TRP A 120 -6.63 -10.24 -6.18
N TRP A 121 -6.15 -9.39 -5.27
CA TRP A 121 -5.92 -9.75 -3.88
C TRP A 121 -7.20 -9.67 -3.02
N ASP A 122 -8.26 -8.99 -3.48
CA ASP A 122 -9.61 -9.09 -2.88
C ASP A 122 -10.21 -10.50 -3.05
N GLU A 123 -9.72 -11.25 -4.04
CA GLU A 123 -10.13 -12.64 -4.30
C GLU A 123 -9.39 -13.65 -3.39
N ILE A 124 -8.34 -13.23 -2.67
CA ILE A 124 -7.60 -14.11 -1.78
C ILE A 124 -8.52 -14.54 -0.62
N PRO A 125 -8.68 -15.85 -0.38
CA PRO A 125 -9.46 -16.36 0.74
C PRO A 125 -9.02 -15.73 2.06
N HIS A 126 -9.99 -15.25 2.83
CA HIS A 126 -9.78 -14.69 4.18
C HIS A 126 -8.87 -13.46 4.26
N ILE A 127 -8.58 -12.78 3.16
CA ILE A 127 -7.60 -11.68 3.11
C ILE A 127 -7.81 -10.60 4.17
N LYS A 128 -9.07 -10.29 4.50
CA LYS A 128 -9.44 -9.31 5.54
C LYS A 128 -8.93 -9.69 6.93
N SER A 129 -8.77 -10.98 7.21
CA SER A 129 -8.25 -11.53 8.47
C SER A 129 -6.76 -11.87 8.39
N LEU A 130 -6.18 -11.89 7.20
CA LEU A 130 -4.82 -12.38 6.93
C LEU A 130 -3.87 -11.32 6.35
N LEU A 131 -4.18 -10.04 6.53
CA LEU A 131 -3.33 -8.94 6.07
C LEU A 131 -1.89 -9.05 6.61
N LEU A 132 -1.70 -9.52 7.85
CA LEU A 132 -0.36 -9.69 8.40
C LEU A 132 0.46 -10.75 7.63
N PRO A 133 0.05 -12.03 7.56
CA PRO A 133 0.82 -13.09 6.91
C PRO A 133 0.86 -13.01 5.37
N VAL A 134 -0.16 -12.43 4.73
CA VAL A 134 -0.26 -12.38 3.26
C VAL A 134 0.31 -11.09 2.68
N VAL A 135 0.31 -9.99 3.46
CA VAL A 135 0.63 -8.65 2.93
C VAL A 135 1.73 -7.96 3.72
N TYR A 136 1.50 -7.69 5.00
CA TYR A 136 2.36 -6.77 5.76
C TYR A 136 3.74 -7.33 6.02
N MET A 137 3.87 -8.61 6.37
CA MET A 137 5.17 -9.18 6.72
C MET A 137 6.20 -9.05 5.58
N HIS A 138 5.76 -8.89 4.33
CA HIS A 138 6.61 -8.78 3.14
C HIS A 138 7.16 -7.37 2.90
N GLN A 139 6.69 -6.37 3.64
CA GLN A 139 7.03 -4.98 3.37
C GLN A 139 8.52 -4.70 3.56
N PRO A 140 9.16 -3.95 2.64
CA PRO A 140 10.61 -3.70 2.66
C PRO A 140 11.09 -2.85 3.85
N LYS A 141 10.15 -2.26 4.61
CA LYS A 141 10.43 -1.56 5.87
C LYS A 141 10.87 -2.50 6.99
N PHE A 142 10.59 -3.80 6.85
CA PHE A 142 11.03 -4.81 7.80
C PHE A 142 12.40 -5.32 7.37
N ASP A 143 13.39 -5.17 8.24
CA ASP A 143 14.68 -5.82 8.05
C ASP A 143 14.57 -7.35 8.16
N ASP A 144 15.63 -8.05 7.79
CA ASP A 144 15.64 -9.52 7.72
C ASP A 144 15.36 -10.15 9.09
N GLN A 145 15.78 -9.49 10.18
CA GLN A 145 15.56 -10.00 11.53
C GLN A 145 14.08 -9.85 11.93
N LYS A 146 13.48 -8.70 11.64
CA LYS A 146 12.06 -8.44 11.90
C LYS A 146 11.18 -9.34 11.04
N TRP A 147 11.54 -9.51 9.76
CA TRP A 147 10.87 -10.44 8.86
C TRP A 147 10.93 -11.88 9.38
N LYS A 148 12.13 -12.37 9.77
CA LYS A 148 12.30 -13.69 10.38
C LYS A 148 11.44 -13.85 11.63
N ASN A 149 11.41 -12.85 12.52
CA ASN A 149 10.59 -12.89 13.72
C ASN A 149 9.09 -13.01 13.39
N LEU A 150 8.60 -12.25 12.39
CA LEU A 150 7.20 -12.33 11.94
C LEU A 150 6.88 -13.71 11.34
N THR A 151 7.75 -14.25 10.49
CA THR A 151 7.56 -15.60 9.92
C THR A 151 7.55 -16.69 10.99
N TRP A 152 8.42 -16.57 12.00
CA TRP A 152 8.49 -17.51 13.10
C TRP A 152 7.24 -17.44 13.98
N MET A 153 6.76 -16.23 14.29
CA MET A 153 5.50 -16.03 15.01
C MET A 153 4.32 -16.60 14.25
N GLU A 154 4.29 -16.43 12.93
CA GLU A 154 3.23 -16.97 12.07
C GLU A 154 3.23 -18.50 12.08
N ARG A 155 4.41 -19.12 11.94
CA ARG A 155 4.56 -20.58 12.06
C ARG A 155 4.09 -21.10 13.41
N ALA A 156 4.45 -20.40 14.49
CA ALA A 156 4.00 -20.75 15.84
C ALA A 156 2.48 -20.60 16.02
N SER A 157 1.89 -19.54 15.45
CA SER A 157 0.45 -19.28 15.50
C SER A 157 -0.33 -20.34 14.73
N ALA A 158 0.13 -20.70 13.53
CA ALA A 158 -0.43 -21.79 12.74
C ALA A 158 -0.29 -23.17 13.46
N ALA A 159 0.80 -23.40 14.19
CA ALA A 159 0.95 -24.62 14.98
C ALA A 159 -0.01 -24.66 16.20
N ALA A 160 -0.37 -23.50 16.76
CA ALA A 160 -1.24 -23.38 17.91
C ALA A 160 -2.74 -23.40 17.57
N ASP A 161 -3.13 -22.89 16.39
CA ASP A 161 -4.51 -22.82 15.94
C ASP A 161 -4.70 -23.46 14.54
N PRO A 162 -5.27 -24.69 14.48
CA PRO A 162 -5.55 -25.37 13.22
C PRO A 162 -6.49 -24.62 12.27
N THR A 163 -7.39 -23.78 12.80
CA THR A 163 -8.34 -22.99 11.98
C THR A 163 -7.59 -21.87 11.28
N HIS A 164 -6.78 -21.11 12.03
CA HIS A 164 -5.90 -20.08 11.48
C HIS A 164 -4.92 -20.69 10.46
N ALA A 165 -4.33 -21.86 10.78
CA ALA A 165 -3.45 -22.58 9.88
C ALA A 165 -4.13 -22.95 8.55
N ALA A 166 -5.38 -23.42 8.59
CA ALA A 166 -6.14 -23.75 7.40
C ALA A 166 -6.42 -22.51 6.54
N MET A 167 -6.78 -21.39 7.16
CA MET A 167 -7.03 -20.12 6.46
C MET A 167 -5.76 -19.61 5.77
N VAL A 168 -4.62 -19.59 6.48
CA VAL A 168 -3.33 -19.14 5.92
C VAL A 168 -2.87 -20.05 4.79
N ARG A 169 -3.04 -21.38 4.94
CA ARG A 169 -2.70 -22.34 3.89
C ARG A 169 -3.54 -22.12 2.64
N GLU A 170 -4.86 -22.00 2.79
CA GLU A 170 -5.78 -21.77 1.67
C GLU A 170 -5.45 -20.46 0.94
N ALA A 171 -5.16 -19.38 1.68
CA ALA A 171 -4.76 -18.11 1.11
C ALA A 171 -3.44 -18.20 0.33
N LEU A 172 -2.41 -18.83 0.89
CA LEU A 172 -1.12 -19.01 0.20
C LEU A 172 -1.22 -19.95 -1.00
N ASP A 173 -1.98 -21.04 -0.89
CA ASP A 173 -2.23 -21.96 -2.00
C ASP A 173 -2.93 -21.24 -3.16
N TYR A 174 -3.91 -20.37 -2.85
CA TYR A 174 -4.55 -19.51 -3.85
C TYR A 174 -3.55 -18.57 -4.52
N VAL A 175 -2.72 -17.84 -3.75
CA VAL A 175 -1.72 -16.91 -4.30
C VAL A 175 -0.72 -17.64 -5.20
N ILE A 176 -0.23 -18.80 -4.78
CA ILE A 176 0.71 -19.64 -5.56
C ILE A 176 0.06 -20.14 -6.84
N ALA A 177 -1.18 -20.63 -6.78
CA ALA A 177 -1.91 -21.13 -7.93
C ALA A 177 -2.24 -20.01 -8.93
N ARG A 178 -2.58 -18.82 -8.42
CA ARG A 178 -2.85 -17.64 -9.24
C ARG A 178 -1.60 -17.12 -9.94
N ARG A 179 -0.43 -17.26 -9.30
CA ARG A 179 0.87 -16.89 -9.85
C ARG A 179 0.92 -15.41 -10.29
N PRO A 180 0.75 -14.45 -9.36
CA PRO A 180 0.78 -13.03 -9.68
C PRO A 180 2.13 -12.64 -10.28
N THR A 181 2.12 -11.66 -11.17
CA THR A 181 3.35 -11.03 -11.66
C THR A 181 4.07 -10.27 -10.55
N PRO A 182 5.40 -10.01 -10.65
CA PRO A 182 6.10 -9.17 -9.68
C PRO A 182 5.45 -7.79 -9.49
N SER A 183 4.91 -7.20 -10.55
CA SER A 183 4.15 -5.95 -10.48
C SER A 183 2.84 -6.09 -9.70
N GLU A 184 2.08 -7.16 -9.93
CA GLU A 184 0.86 -7.45 -9.19
C GLU A 184 1.12 -7.78 -7.71
N TRP A 185 2.23 -8.43 -7.40
CA TRP A 185 2.67 -8.74 -6.03
C TRP A 185 3.15 -7.50 -5.28
N PHE A 186 3.88 -6.62 -5.97
CA PHE A 186 4.39 -5.37 -5.40
C PHE A 186 3.26 -4.47 -4.90
N ASP A 187 2.08 -4.52 -5.53
CA ASP A 187 0.94 -3.67 -5.17
C ASP A 187 0.53 -3.79 -3.70
N PRO A 188 0.07 -4.96 -3.21
CA PRO A 188 -0.29 -5.09 -1.80
C PRO A 188 0.95 -5.08 -0.88
N THR A 189 2.09 -5.62 -1.32
CA THR A 189 3.20 -5.94 -0.40
C THR A 189 4.32 -4.91 -0.35
N GLY A 190 4.48 -4.09 -1.39
CA GLY A 190 5.65 -3.24 -1.58
C GLY A 190 6.96 -4.00 -1.82
N ALA A 191 6.94 -5.33 -1.90
CA ALA A 191 8.11 -6.17 -2.16
C ALA A 191 8.29 -6.34 -3.67
N TRP A 192 9.46 -5.98 -4.20
CA TRP A 192 9.76 -6.12 -5.62
C TRP A 192 10.58 -7.38 -5.88
N PHE A 193 10.24 -8.10 -6.94
CA PHE A 193 10.97 -9.26 -7.44
C PHE A 193 11.41 -8.94 -8.88
N LEU A 194 12.64 -9.28 -9.26
CA LEU A 194 13.15 -8.98 -10.60
C LEU A 194 12.51 -9.88 -11.65
N GLU A 195 12.23 -11.13 -11.29
CA GLU A 195 11.72 -12.14 -12.21
C GLU A 195 10.55 -12.91 -11.58
N GLN A 196 9.66 -13.44 -12.42
CA GLN A 196 8.57 -14.32 -11.98
C GLN A 196 9.10 -15.53 -11.21
N GLN A 197 10.26 -16.07 -11.62
CA GLN A 197 10.85 -17.24 -10.98
C GLN A 197 11.27 -16.94 -9.53
N GLU A 198 11.82 -15.75 -9.26
CA GLU A 198 12.22 -15.33 -7.92
C GLU A 198 11.00 -15.24 -6.98
N LEU A 199 9.89 -14.68 -7.48
CA LEU A 199 8.63 -14.60 -6.73
C LEU A 199 8.02 -16.00 -6.50
N ASP A 200 8.00 -16.85 -7.52
CA ASP A 200 7.48 -18.22 -7.43
C ASP A 200 8.27 -19.05 -6.39
N GLU A 201 9.61 -18.94 -6.40
CA GLU A 201 10.48 -19.63 -5.45
C GLU A 201 10.28 -19.13 -4.02
N TYR A 202 10.15 -17.80 -3.86
CA TYR A 202 9.87 -17.19 -2.58
C TYR A 202 8.55 -17.68 -1.96
N LEU A 203 7.45 -17.65 -2.72
CA LEU A 203 6.13 -18.05 -2.23
C LEU A 203 6.09 -19.54 -1.85
N ARG A 204 6.71 -20.41 -2.66
CA ARG A 204 6.84 -21.84 -2.32
C ARG A 204 7.69 -22.04 -1.06
N ALA A 205 8.82 -21.35 -0.94
CA ALA A 205 9.67 -21.45 0.23
C ALA A 205 8.98 -20.98 1.52
N LEU A 206 8.17 -19.91 1.44
CA LEU A 206 7.36 -19.44 2.55
C LEU A 206 6.31 -20.48 2.96
N ARG A 207 5.58 -21.03 1.99
CA ARG A 207 4.59 -22.09 2.23
C ARG A 207 5.22 -23.32 2.88
N ASP A 208 6.36 -23.77 2.37
CA ASP A 208 7.08 -24.94 2.89
C ASP A 208 7.69 -24.67 4.27
N TYR A 209 8.04 -23.43 4.59
CA TYR A 209 8.46 -23.05 5.93
C TYR A 209 7.30 -23.06 6.92
N LEU A 210 6.14 -22.52 6.54
CA LEU A 210 4.99 -22.44 7.44
C LEU A 210 4.33 -23.80 7.68
N PHE A 211 4.27 -24.66 6.66
CA PHE A 211 3.48 -25.90 6.70
C PHE A 211 4.23 -27.18 6.32
N GLY A 212 5.47 -27.08 5.84
CA GLY A 212 6.29 -28.22 5.44
C GLY A 212 7.53 -28.40 6.35
N ASP A 213 8.49 -29.14 5.82
CA ASP A 213 9.69 -29.56 6.56
C ASP A 213 10.84 -28.54 6.49
N ARG A 214 10.62 -27.39 5.85
CA ARG A 214 11.67 -26.39 5.70
C ARG A 214 11.99 -25.76 7.06
N SER A 215 13.26 -25.82 7.45
CA SER A 215 13.74 -25.33 8.75
C SER A 215 13.89 -23.81 8.80
N GLU A 216 14.27 -23.18 7.69
CA GLU A 216 14.55 -21.73 7.63
C GLU A 216 13.77 -21.01 6.52
N PRO A 217 13.23 -19.80 6.81
CA PRO A 217 12.46 -19.03 5.84
C PRO A 217 13.40 -18.21 4.92
N ILE A 218 13.04 -18.01 3.65
CA ILE A 218 13.78 -17.14 2.69
C ILE A 218 13.17 -15.75 2.74
N SER A 219 13.95 -14.71 3.09
CA SER A 219 13.46 -13.34 3.09
C SER A 219 13.14 -12.84 1.68
N PRO A 220 12.14 -11.94 1.50
CA PRO A 220 11.95 -11.23 0.25
C PRO A 220 13.26 -10.54 -0.15
N PRO A 221 13.58 -10.50 -1.45
CA PRO A 221 14.75 -9.80 -1.91
C PRO A 221 14.59 -8.29 -1.67
N ARG A 222 15.70 -7.61 -1.37
CA ARG A 222 15.73 -6.15 -1.20
C ARG A 222 15.85 -5.42 -2.54
N ASN A 223 15.22 -5.96 -3.57
CA ASN A 223 15.24 -5.39 -4.91
C ASN A 223 14.48 -4.06 -4.88
N LYS A 224 15.02 -3.07 -5.59
CA LYS A 224 14.32 -1.79 -5.81
C LYS A 224 13.51 -1.93 -7.08
N ARG A 225 12.28 -1.44 -7.05
CA ARG A 225 11.51 -1.27 -8.29
C ARG A 225 12.30 -0.37 -9.25
N PRO A 226 12.51 -0.78 -10.51
CA PRO A 226 13.13 0.07 -11.52
C PRO A 226 12.40 1.41 -11.61
N LEU A 227 13.15 2.50 -11.75
CA LEU A 227 12.55 3.79 -12.08
C LEU A 227 12.06 3.68 -13.52
N LEU A 228 10.75 3.73 -13.71
CA LEU A 228 10.16 3.87 -15.03
C LEU A 228 10.34 5.32 -15.48
N ASP A 229 10.78 5.52 -16.72
CA ASP A 229 10.77 6.85 -17.33
C ASP A 229 9.33 7.34 -17.58
N ALA A 230 9.20 8.59 -18.01
CA ALA A 230 7.89 9.20 -18.32
C ALA A 230 7.11 8.48 -19.46
N GLY A 231 7.71 7.48 -20.11
CA GLY A 231 7.09 6.64 -21.13
C GLY A 231 6.79 5.20 -20.68
N GLY A 232 7.08 4.85 -19.42
CA GLY A 232 6.86 3.49 -18.91
C GLY A 232 7.93 2.48 -19.31
N GLN A 233 9.11 2.91 -19.77
CA GLN A 233 10.26 2.03 -20.00
C GLN A 233 11.24 2.09 -18.82
N GLU A 234 11.89 0.94 -18.56
CA GLU A 234 12.94 0.85 -17.53
C GLU A 234 14.14 1.74 -17.89
N VAL A 235 14.52 2.61 -16.97
CA VAL A 235 15.79 3.35 -17.07
C VAL A 235 16.90 2.42 -16.61
N LEU A 236 17.76 2.01 -17.55
CA LEU A 236 18.98 1.23 -17.32
C LEU A 236 20.00 1.97 -16.45
#